data_AF-A0AAI8H651-F1
#
_entry.id   AF-A0AAI8H651-F1
#
_cell.length_a   1.000
_cell.length_b   1.000
_cell.length_c   1.000
_cell.angle_alpha   90.00
_cell.angle_beta   90.00
_cell.angle_gamma   90.00
#
_symmetry.space_group_name_H-M   'P 1'
#
loop_
_entity.id
_entity.type
_entity.pdbx_description
1 polymer ?
#
loop_
_entity_poly.entity_id
_entity_poly.type
_entity_poly.pdbx_seq_one_letter_code
_entity_poly.pdbx_strand_id
1 'polypeptide(L)'
;MQSNSGEDGILGTALFRCFTHYPKQSRFALLLEMLWSLKLADIADSAPSLADASSPISVDRHRLYEDAIAMLIGTSFIALGITLYSHAMLMTGSTAGIALLIHYATGTGFGLLYFLINLPFYYFAVRRMGWAFTIRTFAAVALLSGFTRLMPLSVDFTSINPLFAALMGGTLMGMGVLALFRHRSGVGGVNILALYLQDAYGIRAGWFQLGLDVLIMLASLFFIPWENMVLSLVGAVAMNVIIAINHKPGRYIGIS
;
A
#
# COMPACT_ATOMS: atom_id res chain seq x y z
N MET A 1 1.66 59.43 -41.31
CA MET A 1 2.22 58.43 -42.25
C MET A 1 3.16 57.55 -41.42
N GLN A 2 3.00 56.24 -41.26
CA GLN A 2 2.40 55.20 -42.10
C GLN A 2 1.64 54.18 -41.24
N SER A 3 0.57 53.62 -41.82
CA SER A 3 -0.34 52.65 -41.23
C SER A 3 0.19 51.21 -41.35
N ASN A 4 0.04 50.45 -40.27
CA ASN A 4 0.17 49.01 -40.20
C ASN A 4 -1.01 48.35 -40.95
N SER A 5 -0.75 47.55 -41.98
CA SER A 5 -1.75 46.94 -42.87
C SER A 5 -1.22 45.61 -43.44
N GLY A 6 -0.72 44.71 -42.59
CA GLY A 6 -0.08 43.46 -43.04
C GLY A 6 -0.57 42.17 -42.39
N GLU A 7 -1.13 42.19 -41.17
CA GLU A 7 -1.33 40.95 -40.40
C GLU A 7 -2.77 40.40 -40.41
N ASP A 8 -3.77 41.22 -40.74
CA ASP A 8 -5.17 40.78 -40.76
C ASP A 8 -5.51 39.85 -41.95
N GLY A 9 -4.65 39.81 -42.97
CA GLY A 9 -4.85 38.99 -44.17
C GLY A 9 -4.57 37.50 -43.97
N ILE A 10 -3.73 37.11 -43.00
CA ILE A 10 -3.31 35.70 -42.85
C ILE A 10 -4.27 34.94 -41.94
N LEU A 11 -4.74 35.56 -40.85
CA LEU A 11 -5.71 34.94 -39.93
C LEU A 11 -7.10 34.78 -40.58
N GLY A 12 -7.54 35.77 -41.35
CA GLY A 12 -8.83 35.73 -42.05
C GLY A 12 -8.89 34.64 -43.11
N THR A 13 -7.78 34.38 -43.82
CA THR A 13 -7.74 33.39 -44.92
C THR A 13 -7.63 31.95 -44.41
N ALA A 14 -6.98 31.73 -43.25
CA ALA A 14 -6.93 30.43 -42.58
C ALA A 14 -8.28 30.03 -41.96
N LEU A 15 -9.00 30.99 -41.36
CA LEU A 15 -10.33 30.77 -40.77
C LEU A 15 -11.41 30.51 -41.85
N PHE A 16 -11.31 31.13 -43.03
CA PHE A 16 -12.31 30.97 -44.10
C PHE A 16 -12.21 29.64 -44.84
N ARG A 17 -10.99 29.08 -45.01
CA ARG A 17 -10.81 27.77 -45.67
C ARG A 17 -11.32 26.59 -44.85
N CYS A 18 -11.43 26.74 -43.53
CA CYS A 18 -11.94 25.68 -42.65
C CYS A 18 -13.47 25.60 -42.62
N PHE A 19 -14.18 26.66 -43.06
CA PHE A 19 -15.64 26.77 -42.93
C PHE A 19 -16.44 26.15 -44.08
N THR A 20 -15.84 25.86 -45.24
CA THR A 20 -16.57 25.45 -46.45
C THR A 20 -16.67 23.94 -46.67
N HIS A 21 -16.15 23.10 -45.77
CA HIS A 21 -16.12 21.64 -46.00
C HIS A 21 -16.54 20.72 -44.84
N TYR A 22 -17.12 21.23 -43.74
CA TYR A 22 -17.57 20.37 -42.64
C TYR A 22 -19.04 20.59 -42.28
N PRO A 23 -19.87 19.54 -42.26
CA PRO A 23 -21.29 19.64 -41.91
C PRO A 23 -21.47 20.07 -40.45
N LYS A 24 -22.64 20.69 -40.18
CA LYS A 24 -23.08 21.47 -39.00
C LYS A 24 -22.83 20.90 -37.58
N GLN A 25 -22.21 19.75 -37.42
CA GLN A 25 -22.01 19.02 -36.15
C GLN A 25 -20.65 19.32 -35.48
N SER A 26 -19.76 20.12 -36.10
CA SER A 26 -18.34 20.27 -35.73
C SER A 26 -17.96 21.55 -34.97
N ARG A 27 -18.90 22.41 -34.57
CA ARG A 27 -18.55 23.64 -33.81
C ARG A 27 -18.07 23.36 -32.39
N PHE A 28 -18.49 22.24 -31.79
CA PHE A 28 -18.11 21.85 -30.43
C PHE A 28 -16.71 21.21 -30.38
N ALA A 29 -16.34 20.43 -31.40
CA ALA A 29 -15.01 19.81 -31.53
C ALA A 29 -13.91 20.87 -31.74
N LEU A 30 -14.20 21.89 -32.56
CA LEU A 30 -13.29 23.03 -32.75
C LEU A 30 -13.12 23.86 -31.48
N LEU A 31 -14.18 24.04 -30.69
CA LEU A 31 -14.09 24.73 -29.40
C LEU A 31 -13.24 23.94 -28.39
N LEU A 32 -13.36 22.61 -28.38
CA LEU A 32 -12.57 21.72 -27.52
C LEU A 32 -11.09 21.69 -27.92
N GLU A 33 -10.77 21.63 -29.20
CA GLU A 33 -9.38 21.70 -29.71
C GLU A 33 -8.74 23.07 -29.40
N MET A 34 -9.50 24.16 -29.53
CA MET A 34 -9.00 25.50 -29.22
C MET A 34 -8.84 25.72 -27.71
N LEU A 35 -9.76 25.20 -26.89
CA LEU A 35 -9.63 25.19 -25.42
C LEU A 35 -8.48 24.30 -24.97
N TRP A 36 -8.24 23.18 -25.67
CA TRP A 36 -7.10 22.28 -25.44
C TRP A 36 -5.78 22.97 -25.79
N SER A 37 -5.69 23.67 -26.93
CA SER A 37 -4.48 24.38 -27.34
C SER A 37 -4.15 25.59 -26.47
N LEU A 38 -5.17 26.34 -26.03
CA LEU A 38 -5.01 27.48 -25.10
C LEU A 38 -4.53 27.01 -23.73
N LYS A 39 -5.08 25.89 -23.24
CA LYS A 39 -4.66 25.31 -21.95
C LYS A 39 -3.28 24.66 -22.04
N LEU A 40 -2.91 24.10 -23.19
CA LEU A 40 -1.56 23.62 -23.48
C LEU A 40 -0.53 24.74 -23.51
N ALA A 41 -0.87 25.90 -24.06
CA ALA A 41 -0.01 27.09 -24.05
C ALA A 41 0.21 27.61 -22.62
N ASP A 42 -0.85 27.70 -21.81
CA ASP A 42 -0.74 28.04 -20.38
C ASP A 42 0.13 27.04 -19.60
N ILE A 43 0.02 25.73 -19.90
CA ILE A 43 0.82 24.68 -19.26
C ILE A 43 2.30 24.78 -19.68
N ALA A 44 2.58 25.16 -20.93
CA ALA A 44 3.93 25.33 -21.44
C ALA A 44 4.64 26.54 -20.82
N ASP A 45 3.93 27.65 -20.61
CA ASP A 45 4.46 28.84 -19.93
C ASP A 45 4.57 28.65 -18.40
N SER A 46 3.79 27.74 -17.83
CA SER A 46 3.85 27.37 -16.41
C SER A 46 4.88 26.28 -16.10
N ALA A 47 5.55 25.73 -17.11
CA ALA A 47 6.53 24.67 -16.92
C ALA A 47 7.80 25.23 -16.25
N PRO A 48 8.28 24.63 -15.14
CA PRO A 48 9.52 25.08 -14.50
C PRO A 48 10.68 25.02 -15.50
N SER A 49 11.52 26.05 -15.51
CA SER A 49 12.65 26.14 -16.43
C SER A 49 13.55 24.92 -16.32
N LEU A 50 14.12 24.45 -17.43
CA LEU A 50 15.02 23.28 -17.48
C LEU A 50 16.25 23.41 -16.56
N ALA A 51 16.52 24.60 -16.03
CA ALA A 51 17.56 24.88 -15.04
C ALA A 51 17.21 24.39 -13.61
N ASP A 52 15.92 24.26 -13.25
CA ASP A 52 15.51 23.73 -11.94
C ASP A 52 15.47 22.19 -11.89
N ALA A 53 15.36 21.55 -13.06
CA ALA A 53 15.24 20.09 -13.20
C ALA A 53 16.56 19.32 -12.95
N SER A 54 17.68 20.01 -12.77
CA SER A 54 18.99 19.39 -12.56
C SER A 54 19.38 19.20 -11.09
N SER A 55 18.51 19.54 -10.14
CA SER A 55 18.74 19.18 -8.74
C SER A 55 18.52 17.66 -8.61
N PRO A 56 19.57 16.86 -8.31
CA PRO A 56 19.38 15.43 -8.14
C PRO A 56 18.36 15.24 -7.01
N ILE A 57 17.30 14.48 -7.26
CA ILE A 57 16.40 14.04 -6.18
C ILE A 57 17.30 13.36 -5.16
N SER A 58 17.59 14.04 -4.06
CA SER A 58 18.41 13.51 -2.99
C SER A 58 17.59 12.39 -2.36
N VAL A 59 17.89 11.16 -2.74
CA VAL A 59 17.28 10.03 -2.07
C VAL A 59 17.91 9.95 -0.70
N ASP A 60 17.21 10.48 0.30
CA ASP A 60 17.69 10.45 1.69
C ASP A 60 17.90 9.00 2.10
N ARG A 61 19.17 8.69 2.42
CA ARG A 61 19.53 7.39 2.98
C ARG A 61 19.16 7.40 4.45
N HIS A 62 18.25 6.51 4.85
CA HIS A 62 17.96 6.32 6.26
C HIS A 62 19.18 5.79 6.97
N ARG A 63 19.48 6.38 8.13
CA ARG A 63 20.52 5.85 9.01
C ARG A 63 19.98 4.62 9.74
N LEU A 64 20.86 3.71 10.14
CA LEU A 64 20.47 2.46 10.81
C LEU A 64 19.63 2.67 12.07
N TYR A 65 19.81 3.76 12.81
CA TYR A 65 18.99 4.07 13.98
C TYR A 65 17.57 4.50 13.60
N GLU A 66 17.37 5.14 12.45
CA GLU A 66 16.05 5.55 11.95
C GLU A 66 15.26 4.32 11.54
N ASP A 67 15.92 3.38 10.85
CA ASP A 67 15.35 2.06 10.55
C ASP A 67 14.95 1.33 11.84
N ALA A 68 15.82 1.32 12.86
CA ALA A 68 15.56 0.63 14.12
C ALA A 68 14.35 1.22 14.86
N ILE A 69 14.28 2.55 14.99
CA ILE A 69 13.16 3.24 15.64
C ILE A 69 11.86 3.01 14.86
N ALA A 70 11.91 3.13 13.53
CA ALA A 70 10.75 2.88 12.69
C ALA A 70 10.27 1.43 12.78
N MET A 71 11.19 0.46 12.86
CA MET A 71 10.83 -0.95 13.08
C MET A 71 10.17 -1.15 14.44
N LEU A 72 10.70 -0.56 15.51
CA LEU A 72 10.11 -0.69 16.86
C LEU A 72 8.70 -0.07 16.93
N ILE A 73 8.54 1.14 16.40
CA ILE A 73 7.23 1.82 16.38
C ILE A 73 6.26 1.08 15.45
N GLY A 74 6.70 0.70 14.26
CA GLY A 74 5.84 0.00 13.29
C GLY A 74 5.37 -1.35 13.81
N THR A 75 6.28 -2.16 14.34
CA THR A 75 5.94 -3.48 14.89
C THR A 75 5.10 -3.39 16.17
N SER A 76 5.32 -2.39 17.04
CA SER A 76 4.46 -2.19 18.21
C SER A 76 3.03 -1.79 17.84
N PHE A 77 2.84 -0.93 16.83
CA PHE A 77 1.51 -0.57 16.33
C PHE A 77 0.77 -1.78 15.71
N ILE A 78 1.47 -2.58 14.91
CA ILE A 78 0.91 -3.82 14.36
C ILE A 78 0.58 -4.79 15.50
N ALA A 79 1.47 -4.95 16.49
CA ALA A 79 1.25 -5.85 17.62
C ALA A 79 0.01 -5.46 18.42
N LEU A 80 -0.18 -4.17 18.69
CA LEU A 80 -1.36 -3.68 19.39
C LEU A 80 -2.63 -3.91 18.54
N GLY A 81 -2.58 -3.62 17.24
CA GLY A 81 -3.70 -3.89 16.33
C GLY A 81 -4.08 -5.37 16.26
N ILE A 82 -3.10 -6.27 16.18
CA ILE A 82 -3.31 -7.72 16.23
C ILE A 82 -3.90 -8.16 17.58
N THR A 83 -3.47 -7.57 18.68
CA THR A 83 -4.01 -7.87 20.01
C THR A 83 -5.48 -7.50 20.11
N LEU A 84 -5.88 -6.35 19.54
CA LEU A 84 -7.31 -5.99 19.46
C LEU A 84 -8.09 -6.99 18.59
N TYR A 85 -7.50 -7.44 17.48
CA TYR A 85 -8.12 -8.44 16.60
C TYR A 85 -8.30 -9.79 17.31
N SER A 86 -7.28 -10.26 18.03
CA SER A 86 -7.35 -11.53 18.76
C SER A 86 -8.42 -11.50 19.85
N HIS A 87 -8.55 -10.39 20.58
CA HIS A 87 -9.60 -10.23 21.59
C HIS A 87 -11.02 -10.14 21.00
N ALA A 88 -11.16 -9.51 19.84
CA ALA A 88 -12.45 -9.36 19.17
C ALA A 88 -12.78 -10.53 18.22
N MET A 89 -11.96 -11.59 18.16
CA MET A 89 -12.12 -12.71 17.22
C MET A 89 -12.26 -12.22 15.77
N LEU A 90 -11.38 -11.29 15.36
CA LEU A 90 -11.31 -10.75 14.01
C LEU A 90 -10.16 -11.38 13.23
N MET A 91 -10.24 -11.30 11.91
CA MET A 91 -9.26 -11.89 10.99
C MET A 91 -8.58 -10.81 10.14
N THR A 92 -7.34 -11.06 9.76
CA THR A 92 -6.63 -10.30 8.72
C THR A 92 -6.14 -11.26 7.63
N GLY A 93 -5.69 -10.75 6.48
CA GLY A 93 -5.18 -11.58 5.40
C GLY A 93 -3.73 -12.06 5.59
N SER A 94 -3.22 -12.77 4.59
CA SER A 94 -1.80 -13.17 4.48
C SER A 94 -1.29 -14.03 5.64
N THR A 95 0.01 -13.99 5.96
CA THR A 95 0.62 -14.82 7.02
C THR A 95 0.06 -14.53 8.41
N ALA A 96 -0.32 -13.29 8.70
CA ALA A 96 -0.97 -12.93 9.96
C ALA A 96 -2.35 -13.57 10.10
N GLY A 97 -3.12 -13.66 9.01
CA GLY A 97 -4.39 -14.40 8.97
C GLY A 97 -4.23 -15.88 9.28
N ILE A 98 -3.25 -16.54 8.65
CA ILE A 98 -2.98 -17.96 8.93
C ILE A 98 -2.60 -18.15 10.41
N ALA A 99 -1.79 -17.26 10.96
CA ALA A 99 -1.41 -17.30 12.37
C ALA A 99 -2.60 -17.09 13.32
N LEU A 100 -3.49 -16.12 13.04
CA LEU A 100 -4.72 -15.90 13.81
C LEU A 100 -5.67 -17.08 13.73
N LEU A 101 -5.85 -17.67 12.55
CA LEU A 101 -6.71 -18.83 12.36
C LEU A 101 -6.24 -20.02 13.22
N ILE A 102 -4.94 -20.32 13.20
CA ILE A 102 -4.38 -21.41 14.02
C ILE A 102 -4.42 -21.05 15.51
N HIS A 103 -4.26 -19.77 15.86
CA HIS A 103 -4.42 -19.29 17.22
C HIS A 103 -5.84 -19.53 17.73
N TYR A 104 -6.88 -19.21 16.95
CA TYR A 104 -8.28 -19.48 17.32
C TYR A 104 -8.61 -20.97 17.37
N ALA A 105 -7.98 -21.77 16.50
CA ALA A 105 -8.21 -23.22 16.47
C ALA A 105 -7.54 -23.97 17.63
N THR A 106 -6.35 -23.55 18.06
CA THR A 106 -5.52 -24.31 19.02
C THR A 106 -5.29 -23.61 20.35
N GLY A 107 -5.58 -22.31 20.46
CA GLY A 107 -5.23 -21.48 21.61
C GLY A 107 -3.73 -21.17 21.73
N THR A 108 -2.90 -21.63 20.79
CA THR A 108 -1.45 -21.40 20.82
C THR A 108 -1.14 -19.92 20.59
N GLY A 109 -0.21 -19.33 21.33
CA GLY A 109 0.09 -17.90 21.23
C GLY A 109 0.42 -17.43 19.80
N PHE A 110 -0.28 -16.38 19.35
CA PHE A 110 -0.13 -15.80 18.00
C PHE A 110 1.34 -15.55 17.61
N GLY A 111 2.13 -14.93 18.51
CA GLY A 111 3.52 -14.56 18.19
C GLY A 111 4.40 -15.76 17.82
N LEU A 112 4.21 -16.91 18.48
CA LEU A 112 4.96 -18.13 18.14
C LEU A 112 4.53 -18.66 16.77
N LEU A 113 3.22 -18.75 16.52
CA LEU A 113 2.69 -19.23 15.25
C LEU A 113 3.14 -18.34 14.09
N TYR A 114 3.03 -17.03 14.27
CA TYR A 114 3.43 -16.05 13.26
C TYR A 114 4.93 -16.16 12.93
N PHE A 115 5.80 -16.33 13.93
CA PHE A 115 7.23 -16.56 13.69
C PHE A 115 7.50 -17.85 12.90
N LEU A 116 6.89 -18.97 13.31
CA LEU A 116 7.09 -20.28 12.68
C LEU A 116 6.56 -20.31 11.24
N ILE A 117 5.39 -19.71 11.00
CA ILE A 117 4.80 -19.61 9.66
C ILE A 117 5.72 -18.83 8.72
N ASN A 118 6.38 -17.78 9.20
CA ASN A 118 7.27 -16.96 8.37
C ASN A 118 8.62 -17.63 8.04
N LEU A 119 9.07 -18.61 8.83
CA LEU A 119 10.36 -19.28 8.68
C LEU A 119 10.62 -19.86 7.28
N PRO A 120 9.72 -20.66 6.67
CA PRO A 120 9.93 -21.19 5.31
C PRO A 120 10.01 -20.08 4.25
N PHE A 121 9.40 -18.92 4.49
CA PHE A 121 9.39 -17.83 3.51
C PHE A 121 10.71 -17.06 3.45
N TYR A 122 11.54 -17.13 4.48
CA TYR A 122 12.87 -16.51 4.44
C TYR A 122 13.77 -17.13 3.38
N TYR A 123 13.62 -18.42 3.09
CA TYR A 123 14.33 -19.07 1.99
C TYR A 123 14.02 -18.39 0.65
N PHE A 124 12.74 -18.14 0.37
CA PHE A 124 12.31 -17.43 -0.84
C PHE A 124 12.72 -15.95 -0.82
N ALA A 125 12.72 -15.32 0.36
CA ALA A 125 13.16 -13.94 0.54
C ALA A 125 14.63 -13.75 0.16
N VAL A 126 15.52 -14.63 0.62
CA VAL A 126 16.96 -14.54 0.29
C VAL A 126 17.17 -14.68 -1.21
N ARG A 127 16.50 -15.64 -1.86
CA ARG A 127 16.65 -15.87 -3.30
C ARG A 127 16.15 -14.71 -4.17
N ARG A 128 15.07 -14.04 -3.75
CA ARG A 128 14.37 -13.07 -4.59
C ARG A 128 14.70 -11.61 -4.26
N MET A 129 14.79 -11.27 -2.98
CA MET A 129 15.02 -9.91 -2.49
C MET A 129 16.45 -9.68 -1.96
N GLY A 130 17.19 -10.76 -1.70
CA GLY A 130 18.55 -10.70 -1.16
C GLY A 130 18.61 -10.68 0.37
N TRP A 131 19.84 -10.75 0.89
CA TRP A 131 20.11 -10.88 2.33
C TRP A 131 19.72 -9.65 3.14
N ALA A 132 20.00 -8.43 2.64
CA ALA A 132 19.71 -7.20 3.37
C ALA A 132 18.22 -7.07 3.71
N PHE A 133 17.34 -7.29 2.74
CA PHE A 133 15.88 -7.29 2.93
C PHE A 133 15.43 -8.41 3.88
N THR A 134 16.02 -9.60 3.74
CA THR A 134 15.64 -10.77 4.54
C THR A 134 15.96 -10.55 6.01
N ILE A 135 17.14 -10.03 6.35
CA ILE A 135 17.54 -9.76 7.75
C ILE A 135 16.62 -8.72 8.38
N ARG A 136 16.28 -7.64 7.66
CA ARG A 136 15.33 -6.62 8.14
C ARG A 136 13.93 -7.19 8.35
N THR A 137 13.46 -8.01 7.43
CA THR A 137 12.16 -8.70 7.53
C THR A 137 12.15 -9.71 8.68
N PHE A 138 13.22 -10.45 8.88
CA PHE A 138 13.38 -11.35 10.02
C PHE A 138 13.32 -10.58 11.34
N ALA A 139 14.07 -9.47 11.45
CA ALA A 139 14.04 -8.61 12.63
C ALA A 139 12.63 -8.05 12.90
N ALA A 140 11.94 -7.56 11.86
CA ALA A 140 10.58 -7.05 11.98
C ALA A 140 9.58 -8.13 12.45
N VAL A 141 9.64 -9.33 11.87
CA VAL A 141 8.80 -10.46 12.28
C VAL A 141 9.13 -10.93 13.69
N ALA A 142 10.41 -11.01 14.06
CA ALA A 142 10.83 -11.38 15.40
C ALA A 142 10.36 -10.36 16.45
N LEU A 143 10.51 -9.06 16.17
CA LEU A 143 10.01 -7.98 17.02
C LEU A 143 8.49 -8.02 17.17
N LEU A 144 7.75 -8.16 16.06
CA LEU A 144 6.29 -8.29 16.08
C LEU A 144 5.84 -9.53 16.89
N SER A 145 6.52 -10.66 16.72
CA SER A 145 6.26 -11.90 17.47
C SER A 145 6.53 -11.73 18.96
N GLY A 146 7.60 -11.01 19.31
CA GLY A 146 7.94 -10.65 20.68
C GLY A 146 6.90 -9.72 21.31
N PHE A 147 6.55 -8.63 20.64
CA PHE A 147 5.56 -7.67 21.14
C PHE A 147 4.18 -8.29 21.30
N THR A 148 3.71 -9.10 20.35
CA THR A 148 2.42 -9.79 20.47
C THR A 148 2.41 -10.85 21.59
N ARG A 149 3.56 -11.42 21.94
CA ARG A 149 3.70 -12.29 23.12
C ARG A 149 3.70 -11.52 24.44
N LEU A 150 4.26 -10.31 24.46
CA LEU A 150 4.35 -9.46 25.65
C LEU A 150 3.06 -8.66 25.91
N MET A 151 2.27 -8.36 24.88
CA MET A 151 1.05 -7.56 24.98
C MET A 151 0.05 -8.09 26.03
N PRO A 152 -0.31 -9.39 26.05
CA PRO A 152 -1.22 -9.92 27.07
C PRO A 152 -0.71 -9.82 28.51
N LEU A 153 0.61 -9.66 28.70
CA LEU A 153 1.21 -9.46 30.03
C LEU A 153 1.13 -8.00 30.49
N SER A 154 0.91 -7.08 29.57
CA SER A 154 0.96 -5.63 29.82
C SER A 154 -0.43 -4.98 29.74
N VAL A 155 -1.31 -5.51 28.89
CA VAL A 155 -2.65 -4.99 28.63
C VAL A 155 -3.63 -6.15 28.68
N ASP A 156 -4.61 -6.05 29.57
CA ASP A 156 -5.72 -6.99 29.67
C ASP A 156 -7.03 -6.26 29.31
N PHE A 157 -7.86 -6.92 28.51
CA PHE A 157 -9.13 -6.36 28.05
C PHE A 157 -10.29 -7.18 28.63
N THR A 158 -11.05 -6.58 29.55
CA THR A 158 -12.26 -7.22 30.10
C THR A 158 -13.34 -7.40 29.04
N SER A 159 -13.54 -6.40 28.19
CA SER A 159 -14.40 -6.49 27.01
C SER A 159 -13.97 -5.43 25.99
N ILE A 160 -14.13 -5.73 24.71
CA ILE A 160 -13.89 -4.76 23.64
C ILE A 160 -15.03 -4.84 22.63
N ASN A 161 -15.50 -3.67 22.18
CA ASN A 161 -16.49 -3.63 21.12
C ASN A 161 -15.85 -4.10 19.79
N PRO A 162 -16.40 -5.12 19.11
CA PRO A 162 -15.80 -5.66 17.88
C PRO A 162 -15.66 -4.64 16.73
N LEU A 163 -16.58 -3.68 16.61
CA LEU A 163 -16.48 -2.62 15.60
C LEU A 163 -15.32 -1.67 15.90
N PHE A 164 -15.13 -1.31 17.17
CA PHE A 164 -13.99 -0.51 17.59
C PHE A 164 -12.68 -1.25 17.34
N ALA A 165 -12.62 -2.54 17.70
CA ALA A 165 -11.45 -3.37 17.45
C ALA A 165 -11.13 -3.48 15.95
N ALA A 166 -12.14 -3.61 15.09
CA ALA A 166 -11.98 -3.65 13.65
C ALA A 166 -11.37 -2.35 13.09
N LEU A 167 -11.96 -1.20 13.44
CA LEU A 167 -11.52 0.11 12.95
C LEU A 167 -10.15 0.51 13.52
N MET A 168 -10.00 0.43 14.85
CA MET A 168 -8.74 0.81 15.50
C MET A 168 -7.62 -0.17 15.21
N GLY A 169 -7.89 -1.48 15.31
CA GLY A 169 -6.90 -2.50 14.96
C GLY A 169 -6.48 -2.40 13.49
N GLY A 170 -7.44 -2.21 12.57
CA GLY A 170 -7.16 -2.01 11.15
C GLY A 170 -6.29 -0.78 10.87
N THR A 171 -6.64 0.37 11.45
CA THR A 171 -5.88 1.62 11.27
C THR A 171 -4.48 1.54 11.88
N LEU A 172 -4.34 0.96 13.08
CA LEU A 172 -3.04 0.75 13.74
C LEU A 172 -2.14 -0.18 12.94
N MET A 173 -2.66 -1.33 12.49
CA MET A 173 -1.92 -2.22 11.60
C MET A 173 -1.53 -1.50 10.31
N GLY A 174 -2.43 -0.72 9.71
CA GLY A 174 -2.15 0.07 8.51
C GLY A 174 -1.01 1.07 8.69
N MET A 175 -1.00 1.81 9.82
CA MET A 175 0.08 2.74 10.15
C MET A 175 1.41 2.02 10.36
N GLY A 176 1.40 0.90 11.10
CA GLY A 176 2.63 0.16 11.36
C GLY A 176 3.18 -0.55 10.12
N VAL A 177 2.32 -1.11 9.26
CA VAL A 177 2.72 -1.68 7.97
C VAL A 177 3.32 -0.60 7.07
N LEU A 178 2.73 0.60 7.03
CA LEU A 178 3.28 1.72 6.27
C LEU A 178 4.67 2.13 6.78
N ALA A 179 4.85 2.20 8.10
CA ALA A 179 6.15 2.48 8.71
C ALA A 179 7.19 1.44 8.26
N LEU A 180 6.85 0.14 8.30
CA LEU A 180 7.78 -0.92 7.86
C LEU A 180 8.06 -0.88 6.35
N PHE A 181 7.06 -0.58 5.53
CA PHE A 181 7.24 -0.47 4.08
C PHE A 181 8.19 0.67 3.67
N ARG A 182 8.17 1.81 4.38
CA ARG A 182 9.10 2.92 4.12
C ARG A 182 10.57 2.54 4.30
N HIS A 183 10.86 1.62 5.22
CA HIS A 183 12.22 1.12 5.49
C HIS A 183 12.54 -0.20 4.79
N ARG A 184 11.71 -0.61 3.81
CA ARG A 184 11.83 -1.86 3.04
C ARG A 184 11.88 -3.10 3.93
N SER A 185 11.08 -3.14 4.98
CA SER A 185 10.91 -4.30 5.85
C SER A 185 9.58 -5.00 5.55
N GLY A 186 9.63 -6.32 5.36
CA GLY A 186 8.43 -7.14 5.18
C GLY A 186 7.73 -7.45 6.51
N VAL A 187 6.40 -7.59 6.46
CA VAL A 187 5.55 -8.01 7.59
C VAL A 187 4.86 -9.34 7.27
N GLY A 188 5.46 -10.14 6.38
CA GLY A 188 4.86 -11.40 5.97
C GLY A 188 5.55 -12.02 4.76
N GLY A 189 5.71 -13.34 4.82
CA GLY A 189 6.36 -14.12 3.78
C GLY A 189 5.51 -14.46 2.56
N VAL A 190 4.17 -14.47 2.69
CA VAL A 190 3.23 -14.84 1.62
C VAL A 190 3.40 -13.97 0.38
N ASN A 191 3.57 -12.65 0.54
CA ASN A 191 3.79 -11.76 -0.60
C ASN A 191 5.10 -12.08 -1.33
N ILE A 192 6.14 -12.47 -0.59
CA ILE A 192 7.43 -12.86 -1.18
C ILE A 192 7.27 -14.17 -1.96
N LEU A 193 6.53 -15.14 -1.41
CA LEU A 193 6.21 -16.37 -2.12
C LEU A 193 5.40 -16.10 -3.39
N ALA A 194 4.39 -15.21 -3.33
CA ALA A 194 3.58 -14.84 -4.47
C ALA A 194 4.44 -14.28 -5.60
N LEU A 195 5.39 -13.40 -5.27
CA LEU A 195 6.34 -12.82 -6.22
C LEU A 195 7.33 -13.87 -6.75
N TYR A 196 7.81 -14.77 -5.90
CA TYR A 196 8.64 -15.89 -6.34
C TYR A 196 7.90 -16.81 -7.33
N LEU A 197 6.63 -17.13 -7.06
CA LEU A 197 5.79 -17.94 -7.95
C LEU A 197 5.49 -17.22 -9.27
N GLN A 198 5.37 -15.90 -9.25
CA GLN A 198 5.25 -15.09 -10.45
C GLN A 198 6.50 -15.17 -11.32
N ASP A 199 7.67 -15.04 -10.70
CA ASP A 199 8.94 -15.06 -11.42
C ASP A 199 9.30 -16.48 -11.92
N ALA A 200 8.97 -17.52 -11.13
CA ALA A 200 9.32 -18.91 -11.43
C ALA A 200 8.31 -19.65 -12.33
N TYR A 201 7.00 -19.37 -12.18
CA TYR A 201 5.93 -20.10 -12.86
C TYR A 201 4.98 -19.20 -13.67
N GLY A 202 5.23 -17.89 -13.74
CA GLY A 202 4.38 -16.95 -14.49
C GLY A 202 3.00 -16.69 -13.86
N ILE A 203 2.76 -17.18 -12.64
CA ILE A 203 1.48 -16.99 -11.94
C ILE A 203 1.42 -15.55 -11.44
N ARG A 204 0.39 -14.80 -11.83
CA ARG A 204 0.22 -13.40 -11.38
C ARG A 204 0.11 -13.36 -9.85
N ALA A 205 1.07 -12.70 -9.16
CA ALA A 205 1.15 -12.70 -7.69
C ALA A 205 -0.15 -12.26 -7.01
N GLY A 206 -0.83 -11.26 -7.58
CA GLY A 206 -2.12 -10.78 -7.05
C GLY A 206 -3.23 -11.83 -7.05
N TRP A 207 -3.29 -12.70 -8.07
CA TRP A 207 -4.28 -13.79 -8.11
C TRP A 207 -3.96 -14.89 -7.11
N PHE A 208 -2.68 -15.22 -6.95
CA PHE A 208 -2.25 -16.17 -5.91
C PHE A 208 -2.60 -15.66 -4.52
N GLN A 209 -2.33 -14.38 -4.25
CA GLN A 209 -2.61 -13.78 -2.95
C GLN A 209 -4.12 -13.69 -2.67
N LEU A 210 -4.93 -13.29 -3.66
CA LEU A 210 -6.38 -13.31 -3.55
C LEU A 210 -6.91 -14.72 -3.28
N GLY A 211 -6.40 -15.73 -3.99
CA GLY A 211 -6.77 -17.12 -3.76
C GLY A 211 -6.45 -17.60 -2.35
N LEU A 212 -5.27 -17.24 -1.83
CA LEU A 212 -4.89 -17.57 -0.46
C LEU A 212 -5.78 -16.86 0.57
N ASP A 213 -6.04 -15.56 0.40
CA ASP A 213 -6.87 -14.79 1.32
C ASP A 213 -8.33 -15.31 1.32
N VAL A 214 -8.87 -15.70 0.17
CA VAL A 214 -10.18 -16.36 0.07
C VAL A 214 -10.16 -17.72 0.77
N LEU A 215 -9.12 -18.53 0.59
CA LEU A 215 -8.99 -19.82 1.26
C LEU A 215 -8.95 -19.67 2.79
N ILE A 216 -8.19 -18.69 3.29
CA ILE A 216 -8.12 -18.38 4.74
C ILE A 216 -9.49 -17.91 5.24
N MET A 217 -10.16 -17.04 4.49
CA MET A 217 -11.49 -16.54 4.83
C MET A 217 -12.53 -17.68 4.90
N LEU A 218 -12.52 -18.59 3.92
CA LEU A 218 -13.40 -19.76 3.92
C LEU A 218 -13.08 -20.70 5.09
N ALA A 219 -11.80 -20.92 5.39
CA ALA A 219 -11.40 -21.71 6.55
C ALA A 219 -11.79 -21.04 7.87
N SER A 220 -11.82 -19.71 7.93
CA SER A 220 -12.19 -18.96 9.14
C SER A 220 -13.66 -19.06 9.52
N LEU A 221 -14.56 -19.36 8.57
CA LEU A 221 -15.99 -19.58 8.82
C LEU A 221 -16.25 -20.69 9.85
N PHE A 222 -15.32 -21.65 9.99
CA PHE A 222 -15.44 -22.74 10.96
C PHE A 222 -15.08 -22.33 12.39
N PHE A 223 -14.35 -21.22 12.57
CA PHE A 223 -13.81 -20.79 13.87
C PHE A 223 -14.35 -19.43 14.33
N ILE A 224 -14.80 -18.59 13.39
CA ILE A 224 -15.20 -17.21 13.64
C ILE A 224 -16.67 -17.00 13.24
N PRO A 225 -17.49 -16.31 14.06
CA PRO A 225 -18.85 -15.95 13.69
C PRO A 225 -18.89 -15.10 12.42
N TRP A 226 -19.93 -15.28 11.60
CA TRP A 226 -20.05 -14.56 10.33
C TRP A 226 -20.11 -13.02 10.54
N GLU A 227 -20.65 -12.53 11.67
CA GLU A 227 -20.66 -11.09 11.97
C GLU A 227 -19.23 -10.54 12.11
N ASN A 228 -18.36 -11.29 12.78
CA ASN A 228 -16.96 -10.92 12.98
C ASN A 228 -16.17 -10.93 11.66
N MET A 229 -16.57 -11.76 10.69
CA MET A 229 -15.97 -11.74 9.36
C MET A 229 -16.34 -10.47 8.59
N VAL A 230 -17.59 -10.01 8.68
CA VAL A 230 -18.01 -8.73 8.10
C VAL A 230 -17.23 -7.58 8.76
N LEU A 231 -17.05 -7.63 10.07
CA LEU A 231 -16.22 -6.65 10.79
C LEU A 231 -14.74 -6.74 10.41
N SER A 232 -14.23 -7.93 10.13
CA SER A 232 -12.86 -8.13 9.63
C SER A 232 -12.67 -7.46 8.26
N LEU A 233 -13.68 -7.50 7.39
CA LEU A 233 -13.67 -6.77 6.13
C LEU A 233 -13.67 -5.25 6.36
N VAL A 234 -14.47 -4.75 7.31
CA VAL A 234 -14.43 -3.32 7.70
C VAL A 234 -13.04 -2.91 8.20
N GLY A 235 -12.42 -3.73 9.03
CA GLY A 235 -11.07 -3.51 9.52
C GLY A 235 -10.01 -3.55 8.41
N ALA A 236 -10.14 -4.48 7.46
CA ALA A 236 -9.30 -4.54 6.27
C ALA A 236 -9.45 -3.30 5.38
N VAL A 237 -10.68 -2.78 5.22
CA VAL A 237 -10.90 -1.50 4.52
C VAL A 237 -10.23 -0.36 5.26
N ALA A 238 -10.38 -0.28 6.58
CA ALA A 238 -9.75 0.77 7.39
C ALA A 238 -8.21 0.75 7.26
N MET A 239 -7.60 -0.44 7.33
CA MET A 239 -6.18 -0.65 7.08
C MET A 239 -5.77 -0.18 5.68
N ASN A 240 -6.50 -0.61 4.65
CA ASN A 240 -6.20 -0.28 3.26
C ASN A 240 -6.37 1.21 2.97
N VAL A 241 -7.34 1.90 3.59
CA VAL A 241 -7.51 3.36 3.47
C VAL A 241 -6.30 4.09 4.02
N ILE A 242 -5.78 3.69 5.18
CA ILE A 242 -4.55 4.26 5.75
C ILE A 242 -3.38 4.08 4.78
N ILE A 243 -3.21 2.88 4.23
CA ILE A 243 -2.14 2.60 3.27
C ILE A 243 -2.35 3.45 2.01
N ALA A 244 -3.53 3.47 1.42
CA ALA A 244 -3.83 4.15 0.16
C ALA A 244 -3.64 5.68 0.25
N ILE A 245 -4.09 6.31 1.34
CA ILE A 245 -3.96 7.77 1.51
C ILE A 245 -2.51 8.18 1.74
N ASN A 246 -1.75 7.37 2.48
CA ASN A 246 -0.40 7.74 2.91
C ASN A 246 0.71 7.20 2.01
N HIS A 247 0.44 6.20 1.18
CA HIS A 247 1.39 5.63 0.24
C HIS A 247 1.31 6.32 -1.13
N LYS A 248 2.02 7.45 -1.28
CA LYS A 248 2.21 8.12 -2.58
C LYS A 248 3.46 7.56 -3.30
N PRO A 249 3.32 7.01 -4.54
CA PRO A 249 4.46 6.57 -5.34
C PRO A 249 5.45 7.73 -5.52
N GLY A 250 6.74 7.49 -5.24
CA GLY A 250 7.84 8.44 -5.50
C GLY A 250 8.15 9.46 -4.40
N ARG A 251 7.31 9.65 -3.36
CA ARG A 251 7.55 10.68 -2.33
C ARG A 251 8.18 10.19 -1.02
N TYR A 252 8.17 8.87 -0.75
CA TYR A 252 8.59 8.30 0.54
C TYR A 252 9.41 7.01 0.40
N ILE A 253 10.21 6.91 -0.66
CA ILE A 253 11.16 5.81 -0.83
C ILE A 253 12.50 6.24 -0.23
N GLY A 254 12.66 6.02 1.07
CA GLY A 254 13.98 6.02 1.68
C GLY A 254 14.78 4.81 1.20
N ILE A 255 16.06 5.00 0.90
CA ILE A 255 16.98 3.90 0.58
C ILE A 255 17.92 3.76 1.77
N SER A 256 17.65 2.86 2.71
CA SER A 256 18.65 2.51 3.74
C SER A 256 19.63 1.44 3.26
#